data_AF-A0A3D2PWH5-F1
#
_entry.id   AF-A0A3D2PWH5-F1
#
_cell.length_a   1.000
_cell.length_b   1.000
_cell.length_c   1.000
_cell.angle_alpha   90.00
_cell.angle_beta   90.00
_cell.angle_gamma   90.00
#
_symmetry.space_group_name_H-M   'P 1'
#
loop_
_entity.id
_entity.type
_entity.pdbx_description
1 polymer ?
#
loop_
_entity_poly.entity_id
_entity_poly.type
_entity_poly.pdbx_seq_one_letter_code
_entity_poly.pdbx_strand_id
1 'polypeptide(L)'
;MEVSHQQALLIKTHNRGATEITQLVNAIVTEFSQGHTLCHVFVTHTSASLMITGNEDADVLLDIEDYFQAKVTDANPNYRHNNEGDF
;
A
#
# COMPACT_ATOMS: atom_id res chain seq x y z
N MET A 1 -14.32 -28.77 0.18
CA MET A 1 -12.95 -28.37 -0.19
C MET A 1 -12.86 -26.89 0.08
N GLU A 2 -11.84 -26.46 0.83
CA GLU A 2 -11.56 -25.05 1.05
C GLU A 2 -11.07 -24.48 -0.28
N VAL A 3 -11.87 -23.62 -0.91
CA VAL A 3 -11.51 -22.96 -2.16
C VAL A 3 -10.69 -21.74 -1.77
N SER A 4 -9.46 -21.62 -2.24
CA SER A 4 -8.70 -20.37 -2.11
C SER A 4 -8.92 -19.54 -3.38
N HIS A 5 -9.17 -18.24 -3.21
CA HIS A 5 -9.22 -17.27 -4.30
C HIS A 5 -7.97 -16.37 -4.24
N GLN A 6 -7.34 -16.16 -5.39
CA GLN A 6 -6.19 -15.25 -5.52
C GLN A 6 -6.38 -14.38 -6.76
N GLN A 7 -6.21 -13.07 -6.58
CA GLN A 7 -6.29 -12.08 -7.64
C GLN A 7 -5.18 -11.05 -7.48
N ALA A 8 -4.60 -10.62 -8.60
CA ALA A 8 -3.66 -9.51 -8.64
C ALA A 8 -4.43 -8.18 -8.75
N LEU A 9 -4.03 -7.20 -7.93
CA LEU A 9 -4.55 -5.84 -7.97
C LEU A 9 -3.45 -4.89 -8.42
N LEU A 10 -3.62 -4.24 -9.58
CA LEU A 10 -2.67 -3.27 -10.11
C LEU A 10 -3.05 -1.85 -9.67
N ILE A 11 -2.21 -1.23 -8.86
CA ILE A 11 -2.38 0.16 -8.42
C ILE A 11 -1.41 1.04 -9.21
N LYS A 12 -1.94 2.01 -9.94
CA LYS A 12 -1.13 3.02 -10.63
C LYS A 12 -0.93 4.21 -9.71
N THR A 13 0.31 4.49 -9.36
CA THR A 13 0.72 5.69 -8.61
C THR A 13 1.44 6.65 -9.56
N HIS A 14 1.42 7.94 -9.24
CA HIS A 14 2.14 8.96 -10.03
C HIS A 14 3.40 9.43 -9.33
N ASN A 15 3.28 9.77 -8.05
CA ASN A 15 4.36 10.21 -7.19
C ASN A 15 4.38 9.35 -5.92
N ARG A 16 5.40 9.59 -5.10
CA ARG A 16 5.40 9.13 -3.71
C ARG A 16 4.14 9.61 -2.98
N GLY A 17 3.62 8.77 -2.09
CA GLY A 17 2.49 9.07 -1.23
C GLY A 17 1.72 7.81 -0.86
N ALA A 18 0.66 7.99 -0.08
CA ALA A 18 -0.29 6.93 0.23
C ALA A 18 -1.43 6.92 -0.80
N THR A 19 -1.95 5.73 -1.11
CA THR A 19 -3.13 5.53 -1.95
C THR A 19 -4.13 4.69 -1.20
N GLU A 20 -5.35 5.20 -1.04
CA GLU A 20 -6.47 4.46 -0.46
C GLU A 20 -6.88 3.32 -1.42
N ILE A 21 -6.92 2.08 -0.94
CA ILE A 21 -7.25 0.89 -1.75
C ILE A 21 -8.37 0.03 -1.12
N THR A 22 -8.97 0.45 -0.02
CA THR A 22 -9.97 -0.30 0.74
C THR A 22 -11.16 -0.67 -0.14
N GLN A 23 -11.66 0.26 -0.95
CA GLN A 23 -12.79 -0.04 -1.84
C GLN A 23 -12.45 -1.07 -2.92
N LEU A 24 -11.22 -1.04 -3.44
CA LEU A 24 -10.75 -2.04 -4.41
C LEU A 24 -10.64 -3.43 -3.79
N VAL A 25 -10.11 -3.52 -2.56
CA VAL A 25 -10.04 -4.77 -1.81
C VAL A 25 -11.43 -5.27 -1.44
N ASN A 26 -12.32 -4.40 -0.97
CA ASN A 26 -13.69 -4.75 -0.59
C ASN A 26 -14.52 -5.29 -1.75
N ALA A 27 -14.33 -4.77 -2.96
CA ALA A 27 -14.99 -5.29 -4.16
C ALA A 27 -14.64 -6.79 -4.37
N ILE A 28 -13.35 -7.13 -4.27
CA ILE A 28 -12.86 -8.51 -4.42
C ILE A 28 -13.38 -9.38 -3.27
N VAL A 29 -13.27 -8.91 -2.03
CA VAL A 29 -13.74 -9.67 -0.86
C VAL A 29 -15.23 -9.94 -0.96
N THR A 30 -16.04 -8.94 -1.33
CA THR A 30 -17.50 -9.09 -1.43
C THR A 30 -17.89 -10.12 -2.48
N GLU A 31 -17.21 -10.13 -3.63
CA GLU A 31 -17.44 -11.09 -4.72
C GLU A 31 -17.15 -12.54 -4.31
N PHE A 32 -16.10 -12.76 -3.51
CA PHE A 32 -15.62 -14.11 -3.18
C PHE A 32 -15.86 -14.56 -1.73
N SER A 33 -16.44 -13.72 -0.86
CA SER A 33 -16.50 -13.95 0.61
C SER A 33 -17.22 -15.22 1.10
N GLN A 34 -17.91 -15.98 0.25
CA GLN A 34 -18.71 -17.12 0.70
C GLN A 34 -17.85 -18.25 1.30
N GLY A 35 -17.79 -18.26 2.64
CA GLY A 35 -17.07 -19.28 3.41
C GLY A 35 -15.62 -18.94 3.75
N HIS A 36 -15.12 -17.75 3.41
CA HIS A 36 -13.77 -17.31 3.77
C HIS A 36 -13.75 -16.51 5.07
N THR A 37 -12.75 -16.76 5.91
CA THR A 37 -12.56 -16.08 7.21
C THR A 37 -11.32 -15.18 7.22
N LEU A 38 -10.46 -15.29 6.21
CA LEU A 38 -9.20 -14.58 6.12
C LEU A 38 -9.00 -14.03 4.70
N CYS A 39 -8.65 -12.75 4.62
CA CYS A 39 -8.14 -12.11 3.41
C CYS A 39 -6.66 -11.77 3.64
N HIS A 40 -5.79 -12.27 2.76
CA HIS A 40 -4.38 -11.93 2.78
C HIS A 40 -4.08 -10.90 1.68
N VAL A 41 -3.62 -9.72 2.09
CA VAL A 41 -3.19 -8.66 1.16
C VAL A 41 -1.68 -8.60 1.21
N PHE A 42 -1.04 -8.71 0.04
CA PHE A 42 0.41 -8.74 -0.10
C PHE A 42 0.87 -7.76 -1.17
N VAL A 43 1.86 -6.94 -0.83
CA VAL A 43 2.53 -6.05 -1.78
C VAL A 43 3.77 -6.75 -2.34
N THR A 44 3.85 -6.87 -3.67
CA THR A 44 4.93 -7.57 -4.36
C THR A 44 6.14 -6.67 -4.68
N HIS A 45 6.24 -5.52 -4.02
CA HIS A 45 7.28 -4.51 -4.22
C HIS A 45 7.99 -4.23 -2.90
N THR A 46 9.32 -4.07 -2.93
CA THR A 46 10.15 -3.77 -1.75
C THR A 46 10.14 -2.28 -1.38
N SER A 47 9.79 -1.42 -2.32
CA SER A 47 9.70 0.04 -2.17
C SER A 47 8.29 0.54 -1.84
N ALA A 48 7.36 -0.36 -1.52
CA ALA A 48 6.00 -0.04 -1.12
C ALA A 48 5.60 -0.86 0.11
N SER A 49 4.61 -0.36 0.85
CA SER A 49 4.09 -1.03 2.04
C SER A 49 2.58 -0.89 2.12
N LEU A 50 1.94 -1.80 2.84
CA LEU A 50 0.52 -1.74 3.17
C LEU A 50 0.38 -1.16 4.57
N MET A 51 -0.60 -0.28 4.75
CA MET A 51 -0.92 0.33 6.03
C MET A 51 -2.40 0.17 6.32
N ILE A 52 -2.75 -0.05 7.57
CA ILE A 52 -4.12 0.03 8.07
C ILE A 52 -4.16 1.25 8.98
N THR A 53 -4.98 2.23 8.62
CA THR A 53 -5.12 3.50 9.34
C THR A 53 -6.57 3.71 9.76
N GLY A 54 -6.80 4.79 10.51
CA GLY A 54 -8.13 5.38 10.61
C GLY A 54 -8.63 5.86 9.24
N ASN A 55 -9.95 5.95 9.10
CA ASN A 55 -10.64 6.52 7.92
C ASN A 55 -11.60 7.66 8.34
N GLU A 56 -11.36 8.22 9.53
CA GLU A 56 -12.09 9.36 10.07
C GLU A 56 -11.75 10.67 9.35
N ASP A 57 -10.56 10.77 8.76
CA ASP A 57 -10.06 11.96 8.11
C ASP A 57 -9.10 11.59 6.97
N ALA A 58 -9.28 12.22 5.80
CA ALA A 58 -8.41 12.03 4.65
C ALA A 58 -7.00 12.62 4.91
N ASP A 59 -6.90 13.59 5.81
CA ASP A 59 -5.64 14.25 6.16
C ASP A 59 -4.67 13.32 6.89
N VAL A 60 -5.14 12.20 7.49
CA VAL A 60 -4.27 11.19 8.10
C VAL A 60 -3.23 10.66 7.11
N LEU A 61 -3.61 10.47 5.84
CA LEU A 61 -2.69 10.01 4.81
C LEU A 61 -1.68 11.08 4.42
N LEU A 62 -2.07 12.36 4.48
CA LEU A 62 -1.18 13.49 4.22
C LEU A 62 -0.17 13.65 5.36
N ASP A 63 -0.62 13.59 6.62
CA ASP A 63 0.24 13.69 7.81
C ASP A 63 1.30 12.57 7.84
N ILE A 64 0.91 11.34 7.47
CA ILE A 64 1.85 10.21 7.37
C ILE A 64 2.90 10.49 6.28
N GLU A 65 2.46 11.00 5.12
CA GLU A 65 3.37 11.31 4.03
C GLU A 65 4.32 12.47 4.38
N ASP A 66 3.82 13.53 5.00
CA ASP A 66 4.60 14.67 5.50
C ASP A 66 5.66 14.20 6.51
N TYR A 67 5.29 13.32 7.44
CA TYR A 67 6.23 12.72 8.39
C TYR A 67 7.36 11.98 7.66
N PHE A 68 7.03 11.13 6.70
CA PHE A 68 8.03 10.40 5.94
C PHE A 68 8.87 11.34 5.07
N GLN A 69 8.32 12.41 4.50
CA GLN A 69 9.10 13.37 3.69
C GLN A 69 10.12 14.09 4.57
N ALA A 70 9.73 14.45 5.79
CA ALA A 70 10.61 15.13 6.73
C ALA A 70 11.72 14.22 7.31
N LYS A 71 11.52 12.89 7.36
CA LYS A 71 12.45 11.94 8.01
C LYS A 71 13.21 11.04 7.05
N VAL A 72 12.62 10.75 5.89
CA VAL A 72 13.13 9.84 4.87
C VAL A 72 13.16 10.64 3.57
N THR A 73 14.22 11.45 3.43
CA THR A 73 14.43 12.26 2.23
C THR A 73 14.70 11.35 1.03
N ASP A 74 13.97 11.61 -0.05
CA ASP A 74 14.17 10.92 -1.33
C ASP A 74 15.59 11.19 -1.84
N ALA A 75 16.22 10.16 -2.42
CA ALA A 75 17.60 10.19 -2.91
C ALA A 75 18.63 10.80 -1.92
N ASN A 76 18.45 10.60 -0.61
CA ASN A 76 19.39 11.15 0.38
C ASN A 76 20.82 10.67 0.07
N PRO A 77 21.77 11.58 -0.21
CA PRO A 77 23.12 11.21 -0.65
C PRO A 77 23.93 10.47 0.43
N ASN A 78 23.44 10.45 1.67
CA ASN A 78 24.05 9.69 2.75
C ASN A 78 23.65 8.20 2.75
N TYR A 79 22.66 7.80 1.94
CA TYR A 79 22.31 6.39 1.81
C TYR A 79 23.37 5.63 1.02
N ARG A 80 23.83 4.51 1.59
CA ARG A 80 24.74 3.57 0.91
C ARG A 80 24.03 2.73 -0.15
N HIS A 81 22.72 2.60 -0.03
CA HIS A 81 21.85 1.87 -0.95
C HIS A 81 21.26 2.88 -1.95
N ASN A 82 22.04 3.26 -2.96
CA ASN A 82 21.68 4.25 -3.98
C ASN A 82 21.78 3.70 -5.41
N ASN A 83 21.89 2.38 -5.57
CA ASN A 83 21.99 1.73 -6.88
C ASN A 83 20.64 1.52 -7.60
N GLU A 84 19.51 1.88 -6.96
CA GLU A 84 18.15 1.66 -7.48
C GLU A 84 17.55 2.88 -8.20
N GLY A 85 18.33 3.96 -8.36
CA GLY A 85 17.96 5.17 -9.09
C GLY A 85 17.85 6.41 -8.19
N ASP A 86 18.25 7.55 -8.73
CA ASP A 86 18.02 8.87 -8.13
C ASP A 86 16.64 9.35 -8.59
N PHE A 87 15.60 9.12 -7.79
CA PHE A 87 14.30 9.78 -7.97
C PHE A 87 14.19 10.95 -6.99
#